data_AF-A0A8T5LYX5-F1
#
_entry.id   AF-A0A8T5LYX5-F1
#
_cell.length_a   1.000
_cell.length_b   1.000
_cell.length_c   1.000
_cell.angle_alpha   90.00
_cell.angle_beta   90.00
_cell.angle_gamma   90.00
#
_symmetry.space_group_name_H-M   'P 1'
#
loop_
_entity.id
_entity.type
_entity.pdbx_description
1 polymer ?
#
loop_
_entity_poly.entity_id
_entity_poly.type
_entity_poly.pdbx_seq_one_letter_code
_entity_poly.pdbx_strand_id
1 'polypeptide(L)'
;MNALKHVLFSRVGKRHLHLVKLVGSLLILIGILQIVGSLAHMSDSWDALENFNNCTVEDSSACAEVLYRITGTSVWAGQTSLGVTQAMSILIKPVVNFFWWIAVLVVGVLFYNVGRAIPNDDKDMLLHHRHKKH
;
A
#
# COMPACT_ATOMS: atom_id res chain seq x y z
N MET A 1 -28.38 -30.43 -17.19
CA MET A 1 -27.62 -30.14 -15.94
C MET A 1 -26.96 -28.75 -15.87
N ASN A 2 -27.01 -27.90 -16.92
CA ASN A 2 -26.33 -26.59 -16.88
C ASN A 2 -27.10 -25.44 -16.20
N ALA A 3 -28.44 -25.54 -16.10
CA ALA A 3 -29.27 -24.50 -15.50
C ALA A 3 -29.11 -24.39 -13.97
N LEU A 4 -28.84 -25.51 -13.29
CA LEU A 4 -28.73 -25.55 -11.83
C LEU A 4 -27.46 -24.84 -11.30
N LYS A 5 -26.37 -24.89 -12.09
CA LYS A 5 -25.09 -24.26 -11.74
C LYS A 5 -25.20 -22.72 -11.70
N HIS A 6 -25.96 -22.14 -12.62
CA HIS A 6 -26.17 -20.69 -12.69
C HIS A 6 -27.01 -20.15 -11.52
N VAL A 7 -27.99 -20.92 -11.06
CA VAL A 7 -28.88 -20.50 -9.96
C VAL A 7 -28.17 -20.53 -8.61
N LEU A 8 -27.30 -21.52 -8.37
CA LEU A 8 -26.49 -21.59 -7.15
C LEU A 8 -25.48 -20.43 -7.06
N PHE A 9 -24.86 -20.02 -8.17
CA PHE A 9 -23.95 -18.87 -8.19
C PHE A 9 -24.69 -17.53 -7.94
N SER A 10 -25.92 -17.42 -8.43
CA SER A 10 -26.75 -16.21 -8.27
C SER A 10 -27.26 -16.01 -6.82
N ARG A 11 -27.65 -17.08 -6.12
CA ARG A 11 -28.16 -16.97 -4.73
C ARG A 11 -27.07 -16.72 -3.69
N VAL A 12 -25.86 -17.15 -4.00
CA VAL A 12 -24.65 -16.91 -3.20
C VAL A 12 -24.09 -15.50 -3.47
N GLY A 13 -24.42 -14.89 -4.62
CA GLY A 13 -23.96 -13.57 -5.07
C GLY A 13 -24.30 -12.37 -4.16
N LYS A 14 -25.48 -12.32 -3.51
CA LYS A 14 -25.88 -11.13 -2.71
C LYS A 14 -25.01 -10.89 -1.47
N ARG A 15 -24.48 -11.95 -0.83
CA ARG A 15 -23.57 -11.81 0.33
C ARG A 15 -22.12 -11.51 -0.09
N HIS A 16 -21.70 -11.95 -1.27
CA HIS A 16 -20.33 -11.76 -1.74
C HIS A 16 -19.99 -10.32 -2.11
N LEU A 17 -20.97 -9.51 -2.51
CA LEU A 17 -20.73 -8.12 -2.91
C LEU A 17 -20.38 -7.21 -1.73
N HIS A 18 -20.95 -7.49 -0.55
CA HIS A 18 -20.55 -6.82 0.68
C HIS A 18 -19.12 -7.21 1.11
N LEU A 19 -18.72 -8.46 0.87
CA LEU A 19 -17.36 -8.95 1.13
C LEU A 19 -16.32 -8.23 0.26
N VAL A 20 -16.59 -8.07 -1.04
CA VAL A 20 -15.68 -7.34 -1.95
C VAL A 20 -15.49 -5.89 -1.51
N LYS A 21 -16.57 -5.22 -1.12
CA LYS A 21 -16.50 -3.83 -0.62
C LYS A 21 -15.71 -3.71 0.69
N LEU A 22 -15.85 -4.70 1.58
CA LEU A 22 -15.11 -4.77 2.84
C LEU A 22 -13.61 -4.99 2.61
N VAL A 23 -13.25 -5.90 1.69
CA VAL A 23 -11.86 -6.11 1.27
C VAL A 23 -11.27 -4.83 0.67
N GLY A 24 -12.01 -4.15 -0.22
CA GLY A 24 -11.58 -2.88 -0.79
C GLY A 24 -11.32 -1.81 0.28
N SER A 25 -12.23 -1.64 1.25
CA SER A 25 -12.02 -0.67 2.35
C SER A 25 -10.82 -1.01 3.23
N LEU A 26 -10.58 -2.30 3.48
CA LEU A 26 -9.43 -2.75 4.27
C LEU A 26 -8.13 -2.47 3.53
N LEU A 27 -8.07 -2.74 2.22
CA LEU A 27 -6.91 -2.44 1.38
C LEU A 27 -6.60 -0.94 1.35
N ILE A 28 -7.62 -0.08 1.26
CA ILE A 28 -7.45 1.37 1.31
C ILE A 28 -6.86 1.79 2.65
N LEU A 29 -7.41 1.30 3.76
CA LEU A 29 -6.93 1.63 5.10
C LEU A 29 -5.47 1.19 5.30
N ILE A 30 -5.13 -0.06 4.94
CA ILE A 30 -3.77 -0.59 5.01
C ILE A 30 -2.84 0.23 4.11
N GLY A 31 -3.27 0.54 2.87
CA GLY A 31 -2.49 1.34 1.94
C GLY A 31 -2.13 2.71 2.50
N ILE A 32 -3.09 3.42 3.11
CA ILE A 32 -2.84 4.71 3.75
C ILE A 32 -1.83 4.58 4.90
N LEU A 33 -2.02 3.60 5.79
CA LEU A 33 -1.10 3.39 6.92
C LEU A 33 0.33 3.09 6.44
N GLN A 34 0.47 2.27 5.41
CA GLN A 34 1.77 1.90 4.85
C GLN A 34 2.43 3.04 4.07
N ILE A 35 1.66 3.90 3.43
CA ILE A 35 2.17 5.14 2.80
C ILE A 35 2.78 6.05 3.87
N VAL A 36 2.07 6.26 5.00
CA VAL A 36 2.60 7.07 6.11
C VAL A 36 3.86 6.44 6.70
N GLY A 37 3.88 5.12 6.90
CA GLY A 37 5.08 4.42 7.37
C GLY A 37 6.25 4.53 6.40
N SER A 38 6.00 4.47 5.09
CA SER A 38 7.05 4.64 4.07
C SER A 38 7.61 6.06 4.06
N LEU A 39 6.77 7.08 4.27
CA LEU A 39 7.20 8.48 4.39
C LEU A 39 8.11 8.68 5.61
N ALA A 40 7.76 8.07 6.76
CA ALA A 40 8.61 8.11 7.96
C ALA A 40 9.99 7.49 7.67
N HIS A 41 10.03 6.31 7.04
CA HIS A 41 11.29 5.67 6.65
C HIS A 41 12.10 6.48 5.63
N MET A 42 11.46 7.21 4.71
CA MET A 42 12.15 8.13 3.81
C MET A 42 12.80 9.29 4.58
N SER A 43 12.10 9.85 5.57
CA SER A 43 12.65 10.90 6.44
C SER A 43 13.87 10.40 7.21
N ASP A 44 13.77 9.24 7.86
CA ASP A 44 14.88 8.64 8.61
C ASP A 44 16.10 8.38 7.71
N SER A 45 15.86 7.95 6.47
CA SER A 45 16.92 7.70 5.48
C SER A 45 17.60 8.99 5.03
N TRP A 46 16.84 10.08 4.92
CA TRP A 46 17.37 11.40 4.59
C TRP A 46 18.23 11.96 5.72
N ASP A 47 17.75 11.87 6.96
CA ASP A 47 18.48 12.30 8.14
C ASP A 47 19.77 11.48 8.32
N ALA A 48 19.74 10.18 8.03
CA ALA A 48 20.94 9.34 8.06
C ALA A 48 21.98 9.77 7.01
N LEU A 49 21.54 10.16 5.81
CA LEU A 49 22.42 10.66 4.74
C LEU A 49 23.05 12.01 5.12
N GLU A 50 22.26 12.92 5.69
CA GLU A 50 22.75 14.23 6.13
C GLU A 50 23.75 14.08 7.28
N ASN A 51 23.44 13.24 8.26
CA ASN A 51 24.35 12.93 9.36
C ASN A 51 25.66 12.30 8.89
N PHE A 52 25.61 11.41 7.88
CA PHE A 52 26.82 10.81 7.32
C PHE A 52 27.72 11.83 6.61
N ASN A 53 27.15 12.80 5.90
CA ASN A 53 27.91 13.86 5.25
C ASN A 53 28.61 14.80 6.24
N ASN A 54 28.16 14.83 7.50
CA ASN A 54 28.77 15.59 8.58
C ASN A 54 29.82 14.79 9.38
N CYS A 55 30.10 13.53 9.03
CA CYS A 55 31.06 12.72 9.76
C CYS A 55 32.51 13.13 9.49
N THR A 56 33.32 13.12 10.55
CA THR A 56 34.76 13.38 10.47
C THR A 56 35.54 12.11 10.13
N VAL A 57 36.82 12.26 9.79
CA VAL A 57 37.71 11.11 9.50
C VAL A 57 37.90 10.23 10.74
N GLU A 58 37.94 10.83 11.94
CA GLU A 58 38.14 10.14 13.22
C GLU A 58 36.96 9.23 13.58
N ASP A 59 35.73 9.62 13.21
CA ASP A 59 34.49 8.87 13.52
C ASP A 59 33.98 7.98 12.38
N SER A 60 34.74 7.88 11.29
CA SER A 60 34.28 7.22 10.05
C SER A 60 33.82 5.77 10.23
N SER A 61 34.41 5.02 11.16
CA SER A 61 34.03 3.63 11.46
C SER A 61 32.68 3.52 12.17
N ALA A 62 32.41 4.42 13.14
CA ALA A 62 31.15 4.47 13.86
C ALA A 62 30.01 4.93 12.94
N CYS A 63 30.26 5.93 12.10
CA CYS A 63 29.29 6.40 11.12
C CYS A 63 28.92 5.32 10.09
N ALA A 64 29.90 4.55 9.63
CA ALA A 64 29.67 3.43 8.70
C ALA A 64 28.81 2.32 9.34
N GLU A 65 29.01 2.01 10.63
CA GLU A 65 28.18 1.02 11.33
C GLU A 65 26.72 1.48 11.46
N VAL A 66 26.50 2.74 11.85
CA VAL A 66 25.15 3.32 11.97
C VAL A 66 24.46 3.32 10.62
N LEU A 67 25.16 3.75 9.55
CA LEU A 67 24.61 3.74 8.20
C LEU A 67 24.26 2.32 7.76
N TYR A 68 25.13 1.33 8.01
CA TYR A 68 24.86 -0.07 7.68
C TYR A 68 23.65 -0.62 8.43
N ARG A 69 23.46 -0.27 9.71
CA ARG A 69 22.28 -0.71 10.48
C ARG A 69 20.97 -0.18 9.92
N ILE A 70 20.95 1.08 9.47
CA ILE A 70 19.74 1.73 8.97
C ILE A 70 19.45 1.26 7.53
N THR A 71 20.47 1.23 6.69
CA THR A 71 20.31 1.10 5.23
C THR A 71 20.62 -0.31 4.71
N GLY A 72 21.40 -1.10 5.46
CA GLY A 72 21.94 -2.38 5.02
C GLY A 72 23.07 -2.28 3.99
N THR A 73 23.52 -1.07 3.63
CA THR A 73 24.62 -0.87 2.68
C THR A 73 25.94 -0.67 3.40
N SER A 74 26.95 -1.48 3.04
CA SER A 74 28.29 -1.33 3.59
C SER A 74 29.07 -0.26 2.81
N VAL A 75 29.75 0.62 3.53
CA VAL A 75 30.65 1.63 2.99
C VAL A 75 32.08 1.23 3.33
N TRP A 76 33.02 1.51 2.43
CA TRP A 76 34.42 1.19 2.66
C TRP A 76 35.03 2.10 3.74
N ALA A 77 35.89 1.54 4.58
CA ALA A 77 36.52 2.28 5.68
C ALA A 77 37.37 3.44 5.13
N GLY A 78 37.13 4.65 5.63
CA GLY A 78 37.86 5.86 5.22
C GLY A 78 37.17 6.71 4.14
N GLN A 79 36.00 6.34 3.64
CA GLN A 79 35.17 7.25 2.84
C GLN A 79 34.41 8.22 3.73
N THR A 80 34.68 9.52 3.57
CA THR A 80 33.95 10.62 4.24
C THR A 80 32.78 11.16 3.42
N SER A 81 32.59 10.66 2.20
CA SER A 81 31.43 11.01 1.37
C SER A 81 30.90 9.78 0.65
N LEU A 82 29.58 9.69 0.57
CA LEU A 82 28.89 8.69 -0.23
C LEU A 82 28.90 9.12 -1.69
N GLY A 83 29.20 8.18 -2.59
CA GLY A 83 28.95 8.41 -4.01
C GLY A 83 27.46 8.62 -4.26
N VAL A 84 27.11 9.45 -5.25
CA VAL A 84 25.71 9.72 -5.63
C VAL A 84 24.94 8.42 -5.91
N THR A 85 25.61 7.41 -6.48
CA THR A 85 25.02 6.08 -6.74
C THR A 85 24.68 5.32 -5.46
N GLN A 86 25.53 5.40 -4.42
CA GLN A 86 25.28 4.79 -3.12
C GLN A 86 24.15 5.53 -2.39
N ALA A 87 24.18 6.87 -2.39
CA ALA A 87 23.11 7.69 -1.81
C ALA A 87 21.76 7.39 -2.46
N MET A 88 21.72 7.26 -3.79
CA MET A 88 20.50 6.85 -4.51
C MET A 88 20.06 5.44 -4.15
N SER A 89 20.98 4.49 -3.97
CA SER A 89 20.63 3.11 -3.58
C SER A 89 19.94 3.02 -2.23
N ILE A 90 20.33 3.88 -1.28
CA ILE A 90 19.71 4.00 0.05
C ILE A 90 18.26 4.51 -0.09
N LEU A 91 18.03 5.49 -0.96
CA LEU A 91 16.71 6.09 -1.16
C LEU A 91 15.77 5.24 -2.03
N ILE A 92 16.30 4.37 -2.90
CA ILE A 92 15.48 3.56 -3.81
C ILE A 92 14.53 2.63 -3.04
N LYS A 93 15.00 1.97 -1.98
CA LYS A 93 14.19 0.99 -1.24
C LYS A 93 12.90 1.59 -0.65
N PRO A 94 12.94 2.68 0.14
CA PRO A 94 11.73 3.28 0.68
C PRO A 94 10.86 3.91 -0.42
N VAL A 95 11.45 4.46 -1.51
CA VAL A 95 10.69 4.99 -2.65
C VAL A 95 9.91 3.89 -3.38
N VAL A 96 10.54 2.76 -3.67
CA VAL A 96 9.86 1.62 -4.30
C VAL A 96 8.72 1.10 -3.41
N ASN A 97 8.95 1.00 -2.10
CA ASN A 97 7.90 0.59 -1.15
C ASN A 97 6.73 1.58 -1.14
N PHE A 98 7.00 2.88 -1.16
CA PHE A 98 5.97 3.92 -1.25
C PHE A 98 5.11 3.78 -2.51
N PHE A 99 5.73 3.64 -3.69
CA PHE A 99 5.00 3.45 -4.95
C PHE A 99 4.22 2.13 -5.00
N TRP A 100 4.77 1.06 -4.42
CA TRP A 100 4.05 -0.21 -4.29
C TRP A 100 2.74 -0.03 -3.50
N TRP A 101 2.79 0.66 -2.36
CA TRP A 101 1.59 0.91 -1.55
C TRP A 101 0.60 1.87 -2.22
N ILE A 102 1.06 2.83 -3.02
CA ILE A 102 0.18 3.61 -3.90
C ILE A 102 -0.55 2.70 -4.88
N ALA A 103 0.14 1.77 -5.54
CA ALA A 103 -0.49 0.84 -6.46
C ALA A 103 -1.53 -0.04 -5.75
N VAL A 104 -1.22 -0.54 -4.56
CA VAL A 104 -2.17 -1.29 -3.71
C VAL A 104 -3.39 -0.44 -3.35
N LEU A 105 -3.19 0.84 -3.03
CA LEU A 105 -4.29 1.77 -2.72
C LEU A 105 -5.19 1.98 -3.95
N VAL A 106 -4.61 2.19 -5.14
CA VAL A 106 -5.36 2.31 -6.40
C VAL A 106 -6.19 1.04 -6.63
N VAL A 107 -5.59 -0.13 -6.47
CA VAL A 107 -6.30 -1.42 -6.59
C VAL A 107 -7.43 -1.52 -5.55
N GLY A 108 -7.19 -1.13 -4.30
CA GLY A 108 -8.21 -1.08 -3.25
C GLY A 108 -9.41 -0.18 -3.62
N VAL A 109 -9.15 1.00 -4.20
CA VAL A 109 -10.17 1.92 -4.71
C VAL A 109 -10.96 1.28 -5.86
N LEU A 110 -10.29 0.59 -6.79
CA LEU A 110 -10.98 -0.13 -7.86
C LEU A 110 -11.92 -1.20 -7.30
N PHE A 111 -11.46 -2.03 -6.36
CA PHE A 111 -12.31 -3.05 -5.71
C PHE A 111 -13.49 -2.43 -4.95
N TYR A 112 -13.27 -1.32 -4.25
CA TYR A 112 -14.33 -0.60 -3.56
C TYR A 112 -15.40 -0.06 -4.53
N ASN A 113 -14.98 0.45 -5.70
CA ASN A 113 -15.88 1.00 -6.71
C ASN A 113 -16.65 -0.08 -7.49
N VAL A 114 -16.04 -1.24 -7.76
CA VAL A 114 -16.73 -2.37 -8.41
C VAL A 114 -17.95 -2.81 -7.59
N GLY A 115 -17.88 -2.76 -6.26
CA GLY A 115 -19.01 -3.06 -5.38
C GLY A 115 -20.19 -2.06 -5.45
N ARG A 116 -20.03 -0.88 -6.08
CA ARG A 116 -21.12 0.11 -6.26
C ARG A 116 -21.93 -0.09 -7.54
N ALA A 117 -21.39 -0.79 -8.54
CA ALA A 117 -22.01 -0.87 -9.87
C ALA A 117 -23.20 -1.84 -9.96
N ILE A 118 -23.56 -2.52 -8.87
CA ILE A 118 -24.59 -3.56 -8.87
C ILE A 118 -25.87 -2.97 -8.28
N PRO A 119 -26.95 -2.85 -9.08
CA PRO A 119 -28.24 -2.36 -8.63
C PRO A 119 -28.73 -3.20 -7.44
N ASN A 120 -29.29 -2.51 -6.45
CA ASN A 120 -29.83 -3.16 -5.27
C ASN A 120 -31.24 -3.67 -5.60
N ASP A 121 -31.32 -4.74 -6.40
CA ASP A 121 -32.57 -5.32 -6.96
C ASP A 121 -33.65 -5.60 -5.88
N ASP A 122 -33.27 -5.72 -4.60
CA ASP A 122 -34.21 -5.90 -3.49
C ASP A 122 -35.06 -4.66 -3.20
N LYS A 123 -34.58 -3.45 -3.48
CA LYS A 123 -35.38 -2.23 -3.29
C LYS A 123 -36.44 -2.07 -4.38
N ASP A 124 -36.14 -2.51 -5.59
CA ASP A 124 -37.02 -2.40 -6.74
C ASP A 124 -38.18 -3.40 -6.65
N MET A 125 -37.93 -4.60 -6.13
CA MET A 125 -38.96 -5.60 -5.86
C MET A 125 -39.97 -5.15 -4.77
N LEU A 126 -39.50 -4.45 -3.73
CA LEU A 126 -40.38 -3.91 -2.68
C LEU A 126 -41.24 -2.75 -3.16
N LEU A 127 -40.72 -1.92 -4.06
CA LEU A 127 -41.49 -0.83 -4.67
C LEU A 127 -42.57 -1.37 -5.62
N HIS A 128 -42.26 -2.40 -6.40
CA HIS A 128 -43.23 -3.03 -7.29
C HIS A 128 -44.38 -3.70 -6.54
N HIS A 129 -44.09 -4.30 -5.37
CA HIS A 129 -45.14 -4.95 -4.56
C HIS A 129 -46.05 -3.92 -3.84
N ARG A 130 -45.53 -2.73 -3.52
CA ARG A 130 -46.30 -1.64 -2.90
C ARG A 130 -47.27 -0.99 -3.90
N HIS A 131 -46.86 -0.83 -5.16
CA HIS A 131 -47.72 -0.27 -6.21
C HIS A 131 -48.88 -1.18 -6.63
N LYS A 132 -48.83 -2.48 -6.35
CA LYS A 132 -49.89 -3.43 -6.71
C LYS A 132 -51.04 -3.52 -5.70
N LYS A 133 -50.94 -2.85 -4.56
CA LYS A 133 -51.94 -2.87 -3.47
C LYS A 133 -52.87 -1.64 -3.44
N HIS A 134 -52.67 -0.70 -4.35
CA HIS A 134 -53.54 0.45 -4.59
C HIS A 134 -54.08 0.36 -6.01
#